data_AF-A7GPX3-F1
#
_entry.id   AF-A7GPX3-F1
#
_cell.length_a   1.000
_cell.length_b   1.000
_cell.length_c   1.000
_cell.angle_alpha   90.00
_cell.angle_beta   90.00
_cell.angle_gamma   90.00
#
_symmetry.space_group_name_H-M   'P 1'
#
loop_
_entity.id
_entity.type
_entity.pdbx_description
1 polymer ?
#
loop_
_entity_poly.entity_id
_entity_poly.type
_entity_poly.pdbx_seq_one_letter_code
_entity_poly.pdbx_strand_id
1 'polypeptide(L)'
;MLPGIIAFHLFGDQLKNADMAYPMLVIKILPIALSGFFAAVLFGAILSSFNGALNSSITLFTLDFYKPIFKKEASEKELVKVGRIFAITLGLIAVIVSPFILYAPSGLYNYLQEMFGFYNVPIIAAVVVGFFSKKVPASAPKIALVFHIILYALSKVFLGSINFLYILSVLFPACVIVMLVIGKLKPRETDFELFDANKVDLKPWKYAKVFSIFLIIFMLGAYVLFSSVGLAAQ
;
A
#
# COMPACT_ATOMS: atom_id res chain seq x y z
N MET A 1 -7.28 16.48 3.88
CA MET A 1 -6.95 17.23 5.10
C MET A 1 -7.97 18.31 5.42
N LEU A 2 -8.25 19.27 4.53
CA LEU A 2 -9.20 20.36 4.81
C LEU A 2 -10.60 19.89 5.28
N PRO A 3 -11.27 18.91 4.63
CA PRO A 3 -12.57 18.42 5.14
C PRO A 3 -12.47 17.82 6.55
N GLY A 4 -11.36 17.16 6.88
CA GLY A 4 -11.13 16.61 8.22
C GLY A 4 -10.98 17.69 9.29
N ILE A 5 -10.28 18.79 8.99
CA ILE A 5 -10.11 19.93 9.91
C ILE A 5 -11.45 20.63 10.16
N ILE A 6 -12.25 20.82 9.10
CA ILE A 6 -13.59 21.41 9.20
C ILE A 6 -14.50 20.48 10.02
N ALA A 7 -14.49 19.18 9.74
CA ALA A 7 -15.27 18.20 10.49
C ALA A 7 -14.86 18.18 11.98
N PHE A 8 -13.56 18.29 12.28
CA PHE A 8 -13.08 18.38 13.67
C PHE A 8 -13.61 19.62 14.38
N HIS A 9 -13.63 20.79 13.74
CA HIS A 9 -14.20 22.01 14.34
C HIS A 9 -15.72 21.95 14.49
N LEU A 10 -16.42 21.32 13.55
CA LEU A 10 -17.90 21.25 13.56
C LEU A 10 -18.45 20.18 14.50
N PHE A 11 -17.77 19.04 14.60
CA PHE A 11 -18.27 17.87 15.33
C PHE A 11 -17.45 17.57 16.59
N GLY A 12 -16.23 18.09 16.73
CA GLY A 12 -15.38 17.92 17.91
C GLY A 12 -15.33 16.48 18.42
N ASP A 13 -15.57 16.32 19.72
CA ASP A 13 -15.60 15.03 20.41
C ASP A 13 -16.84 14.17 20.10
N GLN A 14 -17.80 14.66 19.30
CA GLN A 14 -18.99 13.87 18.92
C GLN A 14 -18.65 12.76 17.91
N LEU A 15 -17.51 12.85 17.22
CA LEU A 15 -17.04 11.82 16.30
C LEU A 15 -16.33 10.69 17.07
N LYS A 16 -17.10 9.67 17.45
CA LYS A 16 -16.54 8.43 18.03
C LYS A 16 -15.64 7.64 17.07
N ASN A 17 -15.81 7.83 15.75
CA ASN A 17 -15.01 7.21 14.71
C ASN A 17 -14.58 8.26 13.67
N ALA A 18 -13.26 8.40 13.47
CA ALA A 18 -12.67 9.31 12.51
C ALA A 18 -13.09 9.03 11.05
N ASP A 19 -13.42 7.77 10.71
CA ASP A 19 -13.87 7.39 9.37
C ASP A 19 -15.22 8.01 9.01
N MET A 20 -16.02 8.39 10.02
CA MET A 20 -17.33 9.04 9.82
C MET A 20 -17.22 10.55 9.59
N ALA A 21 -16.04 11.15 9.76
CA ALA A 21 -15.86 12.59 9.65
C ALA A 21 -16.28 13.13 8.28
N TYR A 22 -15.90 12.46 7.20
CA TYR A 22 -16.22 12.92 5.84
C TYR A 22 -17.70 12.71 5.47
N PRO A 23 -18.32 11.52 5.65
CA PRO A 23 -19.75 11.35 5.40
C PRO A 23 -20.64 12.31 6.20
N MET A 24 -20.35 12.51 7.50
CA MET A 24 -21.12 13.41 8.37
C MET A 24 -21.02 14.86 7.91
N LEU A 25 -19.83 15.31 7.51
CA LEU A 25 -19.61 16.65 6.98
C LEU A 25 -20.44 16.90 5.71
N VAL A 26 -20.42 15.94 4.79
CA VAL A 26 -21.16 16.04 3.53
C VAL A 26 -22.66 16.14 3.79
N ILE A 27 -23.21 15.26 4.63
CA ILE A 27 -24.65 15.27 4.97
C ILE A 27 -25.05 16.58 5.66
N LYS A 28 -24.16 17.14 6.49
CA LYS A 28 -24.44 18.38 7.22
C LYS A 28 -24.44 19.63 6.32
N ILE A 29 -23.57 19.67 5.32
CA ILE A 29 -23.33 20.85 4.49
C ILE A 29 -24.18 20.83 3.20
N LEU A 30 -24.38 19.66 2.60
CA LEU A 30 -25.04 19.57 1.30
C LEU A 30 -26.58 19.55 1.40
N PRO A 31 -27.28 20.22 0.46
CA PRO A 31 -28.71 20.03 0.25
C PRO A 31 -29.07 18.57 -0.04
N ILE A 32 -30.29 18.16 0.29
CA ILE A 32 -30.74 16.76 0.19
C ILE A 32 -30.50 16.11 -1.18
N ALA A 33 -30.71 16.85 -2.27
CA ALA A 33 -30.47 16.37 -3.62
C ALA A 33 -28.98 16.07 -3.89
N LEU A 34 -28.08 16.93 -3.40
CA LEU A 34 -26.64 16.75 -3.55
C LEU A 34 -26.08 15.68 -2.60
N SER A 35 -26.69 15.49 -1.44
CA SER A 35 -26.36 14.38 -0.52
C SER A 35 -26.70 13.02 -1.15
N GLY A 36 -27.86 12.90 -1.82
CA GLY A 36 -28.22 11.70 -2.58
C GLY A 36 -27.28 11.44 -3.76
N PHE A 37 -26.94 12.50 -4.51
CA PHE A 37 -25.96 12.41 -5.60
C PHE A 37 -24.58 11.96 -5.08
N PHE A 38 -24.12 12.54 -3.98
CA PHE A 38 -22.86 12.15 -3.35
C PHE A 38 -22.85 10.68 -2.94
N ALA A 39 -23.93 10.19 -2.33
CA ALA A 39 -24.06 8.79 -1.96
C ALA A 39 -23.95 7.86 -3.18
N ALA A 40 -24.58 8.22 -4.30
CA ALA A 40 -24.48 7.47 -5.55
C ALA A 40 -23.05 7.47 -6.12
N VAL A 41 -22.37 8.62 -6.12
CA VAL A 41 -20.97 8.74 -6.58
C VAL A 41 -20.02 7.94 -5.69
N LEU A 42 -20.18 8.03 -4.37
CA LEU A 42 -19.36 7.29 -3.42
C LEU A 42 -19.54 5.78 -3.61
N PHE A 43 -20.77 5.31 -3.78
CA PHE A 43 -21.06 3.90 -4.05
C PHE A 43 -20.43 3.44 -5.36
N GLY A 44 -20.55 4.24 -6.43
CA GLY A 44 -19.90 3.97 -7.71
C GLY A 44 -18.37 3.90 -7.61
N ALA A 45 -17.75 4.81 -6.86
CA ALA A 45 -16.30 4.84 -6.63
C ALA A 45 -15.81 3.61 -5.84
N ILE A 46 -16.57 3.19 -4.82
CA ILE A 46 -16.28 1.98 -4.04
C ILE A 46 -16.36 0.74 -4.93
N LEU A 47 -17.42 0.60 -5.72
CA LEU A 47 -17.59 -0.53 -6.65
C LEU A 47 -16.48 -0.57 -7.71
N SER A 48 -16.10 0.59 -8.25
CA SER A 48 -15.02 0.68 -9.23
C SER A 48 -13.68 0.22 -8.62
N SER A 49 -13.35 0.71 -7.42
CA SER A 49 -12.12 0.34 -6.72
C SER A 49 -12.10 -1.15 -6.34
N PHE A 50 -13.23 -1.67 -5.86
CA PHE A 50 -13.40 -3.09 -5.51
C PHE A 50 -13.24 -3.99 -6.73
N ASN A 51 -13.86 -3.65 -7.87
CA ASN A 51 -13.70 -4.39 -9.12
C ASN A 51 -12.25 -4.35 -9.61
N GLY A 52 -11.57 -3.20 -9.49
CA GLY A 52 -10.14 -3.09 -9.82
C GLY A 52 -9.26 -4.00 -8.97
N ALA A 53 -9.49 -4.04 -7.66
CA ALA A 53 -8.77 -4.91 -6.74
C ALA A 53 -9.05 -6.40 -7.00
N LEU A 54 -10.32 -6.78 -7.23
CA LEU A 54 -10.71 -8.14 -7.59
C LEU A 54 -10.04 -8.60 -8.89
N ASN A 55 -10.11 -7.81 -9.96
CA ASN A 55 -9.53 -8.18 -11.25
C ASN A 55 -8.02 -8.35 -11.19
N SER A 56 -7.33 -7.48 -10.44
CA SER A 56 -5.88 -7.60 -10.20
C SER A 56 -5.56 -8.88 -9.42
N SER A 57 -6.35 -9.19 -8.40
CA SER A 57 -6.18 -10.38 -7.57
C SER A 57 -6.44 -11.68 -8.36
N ILE A 58 -7.46 -11.68 -9.23
CA ILE A 58 -7.76 -12.81 -10.13
C ILE A 58 -6.60 -13.05 -11.09
N THR A 59 -6.05 -11.99 -11.68
CA THR A 59 -4.94 -12.09 -12.64
C THR A 59 -3.71 -12.66 -11.95
N LEU A 60 -3.34 -12.09 -10.79
CA LEU A 60 -2.22 -12.58 -9.98
C LEU A 60 -2.42 -14.04 -9.58
N PHE A 61 -3.60 -14.38 -9.04
CA PHE A 61 -3.88 -15.77 -8.63
C PHE A 61 -3.85 -16.74 -9.82
N THR A 62 -4.44 -16.39 -10.95
CA THR A 62 -4.55 -17.32 -12.10
C THR A 62 -3.22 -17.48 -12.84
N LEU A 63 -2.51 -16.38 -13.09
CA LEU A 63 -1.29 -16.37 -13.90
C LEU A 63 -0.02 -16.63 -13.10
N ASP A 64 0.08 -16.14 -11.86
CA ASP A 64 1.31 -16.25 -11.06
C ASP A 64 1.28 -17.43 -10.10
N PHE A 65 0.09 -17.90 -9.70
CA PHE A 65 -0.07 -19.00 -8.75
C PHE A 65 -0.67 -20.27 -9.37
N TYR A 66 -1.89 -20.21 -9.90
CA TYR A 66 -2.62 -21.38 -10.41
C TYR A 66 -1.91 -22.04 -11.60
N LYS A 67 -1.63 -21.26 -12.66
CA LYS A 67 -0.99 -21.80 -13.87
C LYS A 67 0.42 -22.34 -13.60
N PRO A 68 1.35 -21.62 -12.93
CA PRO A 68 2.72 -22.11 -12.79
C PRO A 68 2.86 -23.29 -11.82
N ILE A 69 2.02 -23.35 -10.78
CA ILE A 69 2.15 -24.32 -9.67
C ILE A 69 1.22 -25.51 -9.85
N PHE A 70 -0.05 -25.30 -10.19
CA PHE A 70 -1.06 -26.37 -10.23
C PHE A 70 -1.26 -26.95 -11.62
N LYS A 71 -1.31 -26.09 -12.67
CA LYS A 71 -1.59 -26.56 -14.03
C LYS A 71 -0.94 -25.68 -15.11
N LYS A 72 0.28 -26.06 -15.49
CA LYS A 72 1.13 -25.31 -16.45
C LYS A 72 0.48 -25.15 -17.83
N GLU A 73 -0.31 -26.14 -18.24
CA GLU A 73 -1.01 -26.17 -19.54
C GLU A 73 -2.50 -25.76 -19.41
N ALA A 74 -2.87 -25.00 -18.39
CA ALA A 74 -4.25 -24.51 -18.25
C ALA A 74 -4.66 -23.66 -19.46
N SER A 75 -5.79 -24.01 -20.07
CA SER A 75 -6.39 -23.25 -21.17
C SER A 75 -6.96 -21.92 -20.70
N GLU A 76 -7.12 -20.93 -21.58
CA GLU A 76 -7.70 -19.64 -21.24
C GLU A 76 -9.11 -19.76 -20.63
N LYS A 77 -9.95 -20.65 -21.19
CA LYS A 77 -11.31 -20.91 -20.66
C LYS A 77 -11.27 -21.43 -19.23
N GLU A 78 -10.29 -22.26 -18.91
CA GLU A 78 -10.09 -22.79 -17.56
C GLU A 78 -9.62 -21.70 -16.60
N LEU A 79 -8.66 -20.87 -17.02
CA LEU A 79 -8.17 -19.74 -16.21
C LEU A 79 -9.30 -18.77 -15.87
N VAL A 80 -10.18 -18.46 -16.84
CA VAL A 80 -11.36 -17.62 -16.60
C VAL A 80 -12.32 -18.26 -15.59
N LYS A 81 -12.57 -19.58 -15.71
CA LYS A 81 -13.45 -20.30 -14.79
C LYS A 81 -12.89 -20.30 -13.36
N VAL A 82 -11.61 -20.63 -13.21
CA VAL A 82 -10.91 -20.65 -11.92
C VAL A 82 -10.85 -19.24 -11.33
N GLY A 83 -10.56 -18.23 -12.14
CA GLY A 83 -10.56 -16.83 -11.74
C GLY A 83 -11.92 -16.37 -11.22
N ARG A 84 -13.03 -16.75 -11.88
CA ARG A 84 -14.39 -16.44 -11.40
C ARG A 84 -14.70 -17.10 -10.06
N ILE A 85 -14.30 -18.36 -9.87
CA ILE A 85 -14.48 -19.06 -8.58
C ILE A 85 -13.71 -18.33 -7.48
N PHE A 86 -12.43 -18.03 -7.75
CA PHE A 86 -11.58 -17.27 -6.82
C PHE A 86 -12.19 -15.92 -6.45
N ALA A 87 -12.72 -15.18 -7.44
CA ALA A 87 -13.38 -13.90 -7.22
C ALA A 87 -14.58 -14.00 -6.26
N ILE A 88 -15.44 -14.99 -6.46
CA ILE A 88 -16.62 -15.24 -5.61
C ILE A 88 -16.16 -15.61 -4.20
N THR A 89 -15.20 -16.51 -4.07
CA THR A 89 -14.65 -16.92 -2.77
C THR A 89 -14.01 -15.74 -2.03
N LEU A 90 -13.20 -14.94 -2.72
CA LEU A 90 -12.55 -13.76 -2.14
C LEU A 90 -13.58 -12.70 -1.72
N GLY A 91 -14.62 -12.49 -2.53
CA GLY A 91 -15.74 -11.61 -2.20
C GLY A 91 -16.51 -12.06 -0.97
N LEU A 92 -16.79 -13.36 -0.83
CA LEU A 92 -17.44 -13.92 0.36
C LEU A 92 -16.57 -13.75 1.62
N ILE A 93 -15.27 -14.01 1.51
CA ILE A 93 -14.32 -13.78 2.62
C ILE A 93 -14.31 -12.30 3.00
N ALA A 94 -14.27 -11.38 2.02
CA ALA A 94 -14.32 -9.95 2.28
C ALA A 94 -15.60 -9.53 3.01
N VAL A 95 -16.77 -10.06 2.63
CA VAL A 95 -18.03 -9.81 3.33
C VAL A 95 -17.97 -10.30 4.78
N ILE A 96 -17.42 -11.50 5.01
CA ILE A 96 -17.28 -12.08 6.37
C ILE A 96 -16.31 -11.26 7.23
N VAL A 97 -15.20 -10.80 6.66
CA VAL A 97 -14.15 -10.07 7.38
C VAL A 97 -14.52 -8.59 7.57
N SER A 98 -15.34 -8.01 6.69
CA SER A 98 -15.68 -6.58 6.72
C SER A 98 -16.19 -6.04 8.07
N PRO A 99 -17.03 -6.75 8.86
CA PRO A 99 -17.54 -6.21 10.13
C PRO A 99 -16.43 -6.10 11.19
N PHE A 100 -15.36 -6.88 11.08
CA PHE A 100 -14.25 -6.85 12.03
C PHE A 100 -13.45 -5.55 11.98
N ILE A 101 -13.61 -4.74 10.92
CA ILE A 101 -13.05 -3.38 10.82
C ILE A 101 -13.56 -2.50 11.97
N LEU A 102 -14.75 -2.76 12.52
CA LEU A 102 -15.29 -2.03 13.67
C LEU A 102 -14.39 -2.14 14.91
N TYR A 103 -13.55 -3.16 15.00
CA TYR A 103 -12.60 -3.36 16.10
C TYR A 103 -11.24 -2.70 15.84
N ALA A 104 -11.10 -1.85 14.82
CA ALA A 104 -9.89 -1.06 14.58
C ALA A 104 -9.95 0.27 15.36
N PRO A 105 -9.32 0.38 16.55
CA PRO A 105 -9.48 1.54 17.44
C PRO A 105 -8.89 2.83 16.87
N SER A 106 -7.92 2.72 15.95
CA SER A 106 -7.19 3.85 15.35
C SER A 106 -7.77 4.32 14.01
N GLY A 107 -8.94 3.78 13.61
CA GLY A 107 -9.56 4.01 12.30
C GLY A 107 -9.04 3.08 11.21
N LEU A 108 -9.84 2.91 10.14
CA LEU A 108 -9.56 1.97 9.06
C LEU A 108 -8.26 2.29 8.32
N TYR A 109 -7.96 3.56 8.10
CA TYR A 109 -6.75 3.96 7.37
C TYR A 109 -5.46 3.53 8.09
N ASN A 110 -5.38 3.75 9.41
CA ASN A 110 -4.22 3.33 10.20
C ASN A 110 -4.10 1.80 10.23
N TYR A 111 -5.22 1.10 10.40
CA TYR A 111 -5.23 -0.36 10.35
C TYR A 111 -4.69 -0.89 9.01
N LEU A 112 -5.16 -0.35 7.88
CA LEU A 112 -4.67 -0.74 6.55
C LEU A 112 -3.17 -0.45 6.38
N GLN A 113 -2.69 0.69 6.86
CA GLN A 113 -1.26 0.99 6.82
C GLN A 113 -0.42 0.00 7.65
N GLU A 114 -0.92 -0.40 8.83
CA GLU A 114 -0.26 -1.42 9.62
C GLU A 114 -0.21 -2.76 8.90
N MET A 115 -1.30 -3.16 8.23
CA MET A 115 -1.36 -4.38 7.43
C MET A 115 -0.41 -4.32 6.23
N PHE A 116 -0.36 -3.19 5.53
CA PHE A 116 0.58 -2.97 4.43
C PHE A 116 2.05 -2.99 4.89
N GLY A 117 2.31 -2.63 6.15
CA GLY A 117 3.62 -2.72 6.78
C GLY A 117 4.23 -4.13 6.80
N PHE A 118 3.41 -5.19 6.75
CA PHE A 118 3.89 -6.58 6.73
C PHE A 118 4.70 -6.93 5.48
N TYR A 119 4.42 -6.31 4.34
CA TYR A 119 5.04 -6.68 3.07
C TYR A 119 5.68 -5.52 2.32
N ASN A 120 5.25 -4.27 2.51
CA ASN A 120 5.81 -3.13 1.78
C ASN A 120 7.31 -2.92 2.05
N VAL A 121 7.73 -3.00 3.31
CA VAL A 121 9.13 -2.78 3.71
C VAL A 121 10.10 -3.78 3.05
N PRO A 122 9.89 -5.11 3.14
CA PRO A 122 10.81 -6.06 2.52
C PRO A 122 10.79 -5.97 0.98
N ILE A 123 9.66 -5.62 0.35
CA ILE A 123 9.59 -5.38 -1.10
C ILE A 123 10.44 -4.18 -1.49
N ILE A 124 10.28 -3.04 -0.81
CA ILE A 124 11.09 -1.83 -1.09
C ILE A 124 12.58 -2.12 -0.83
N ALA A 125 12.92 -2.81 0.26
CA ALA A 125 14.29 -3.21 0.55
C ALA A 125 14.88 -4.09 -0.56
N ALA A 126 14.10 -5.05 -1.09
CA ALA A 126 14.53 -5.91 -2.18
C ALA A 126 14.75 -5.13 -3.48
N VAL A 127 13.88 -4.18 -3.80
CA VAL A 127 14.03 -3.29 -4.96
C VAL A 127 15.28 -2.44 -4.82
N VAL A 128 15.48 -1.78 -3.67
CA VAL A 128 16.69 -0.96 -3.40
C VAL A 128 17.94 -1.81 -3.55
N VAL A 129 18.02 -2.96 -2.88
CA VAL A 129 19.19 -3.85 -2.97
C VAL A 129 19.40 -4.35 -4.41
N GLY A 130 18.33 -4.69 -5.13
CA GLY A 130 18.41 -5.13 -6.53
C GLY A 130 18.92 -4.05 -7.49
N PHE A 131 18.59 -2.77 -7.24
CA PHE A 131 19.13 -1.65 -8.02
C PHE A 131 20.62 -1.40 -7.76
N PHE A 132 21.06 -1.53 -6.50
CA PHE A 132 22.44 -1.19 -6.11
C PHE A 132 23.41 -2.39 -6.08
N SER A 133 22.92 -3.63 -6.14
CA SER A 133 23.75 -4.83 -6.08
C SER A 133 23.34 -5.88 -7.10
N LYS A 134 24.27 -6.20 -8.01
CA LYS A 134 24.09 -7.26 -9.02
C LYS A 134 24.37 -8.67 -8.49
N LYS A 135 24.96 -8.80 -7.30
CA LYS A 135 25.48 -10.06 -6.74
C LYS A 135 24.58 -10.72 -5.71
N VAL A 136 23.52 -10.04 -5.26
CA VAL A 136 22.61 -10.58 -4.24
C VAL A 136 21.72 -11.68 -4.86
N PRO A 137 21.68 -12.90 -4.29
CA PRO A 137 20.90 -14.01 -4.85
C PRO A 137 19.40 -13.85 -4.62
N ALA A 138 18.59 -14.54 -5.43
CA ALA A 138 17.12 -14.53 -5.30
C ALA A 138 16.59 -15.15 -4.00
N SER A 139 17.42 -15.86 -3.23
CA SER A 139 17.08 -16.36 -1.89
C SER A 139 17.09 -15.26 -0.82
N ALA A 140 17.89 -14.20 -1.00
CA ALA A 140 18.02 -13.11 -0.04
C ALA A 140 16.68 -12.39 0.23
N PRO A 141 15.94 -11.90 -0.79
CA PRO A 141 14.66 -11.23 -0.54
C PRO A 141 13.59 -12.18 0.03
N LYS A 142 13.63 -13.47 -0.30
CA LYS A 142 12.71 -14.47 0.28
C LYS A 142 12.94 -14.64 1.78
N ILE A 143 14.19 -14.77 2.19
CA ILE A 143 14.57 -14.90 3.61
C ILE A 143 14.25 -13.61 4.36
N ALA A 144 14.60 -12.45 3.80
CA ALA A 144 14.32 -11.16 4.41
C ALA A 144 12.81 -10.89 4.57
N LEU A 145 11.98 -11.31 3.60
CA LEU A 145 10.52 -11.22 3.71
C LEU A 145 9.98 -12.05 4.89
N VAL A 146 10.40 -13.31 5.01
CA VAL A 146 9.97 -14.18 6.12
C VAL A 146 10.46 -13.63 7.47
N PHE A 147 11.72 -13.21 7.54
CA PHE A 147 12.32 -12.56 8.70
C PHE A 147 11.52 -11.30 9.11
N HIS A 148 11.18 -10.44 8.16
CA HIS A 148 10.40 -9.22 8.40
C HIS A 148 9.01 -9.54 8.94
N ILE A 149 8.27 -10.45 8.28
CA ILE A 149 6.91 -10.81 8.70
C ILE A 149 6.91 -11.33 10.13
N ILE A 150 7.86 -12.21 10.48
CA ILE A 150 7.98 -12.74 11.84
C ILE A 150 8.29 -11.62 12.83
N LEU A 151 9.33 -10.81 12.58
CA LEU A 151 9.70 -9.75 13.52
C LEU A 151 8.62 -8.69 13.68
N TYR A 152 7.95 -8.31 12.59
CA TYR A 152 6.86 -7.35 12.63
C TYR A 152 5.65 -7.93 13.39
N ALA A 153 5.28 -9.19 13.16
CA ALA A 153 4.24 -9.86 13.94
C ALA A 153 4.59 -9.91 15.45
N LEU A 154 5.81 -10.31 15.79
CA LEU A 154 6.29 -10.33 17.17
C LEU A 154 6.31 -8.92 17.79
N SER A 155 6.69 -7.90 17.02
CA SER A 155 6.68 -6.51 17.49
C SER A 155 5.28 -6.03 17.86
N LYS A 156 4.23 -6.50 17.17
CA LYS A 156 2.85 -6.16 17.53
C LYS A 156 2.43 -6.78 18.87
N VAL A 157 3.03 -7.91 19.26
CA VAL A 157 2.76 -8.58 20.55
C VAL A 157 3.61 -7.99 21.68
N PHE A 158 4.91 -7.81 21.46
CA PHE A 158 5.85 -7.40 22.51
C PHE A 158 6.08 -5.89 22.62
N LEU A 159 5.88 -5.15 21.52
CA LEU A 159 6.12 -3.71 21.41
C LEU A 159 4.86 -2.96 21.00
N GLY A 160 3.67 -3.45 21.40
CA GLY A 160 2.38 -2.90 21.00
C GLY A 160 2.13 -1.43 21.39
N SER A 161 2.92 -0.89 22.32
CA SER A 161 2.90 0.54 22.70
C SER A 161 3.69 1.45 21.74
N ILE A 162 4.58 0.88 20.92
CA ILE A 162 5.39 1.64 19.97
C ILE A 162 4.62 1.79 18.66
N ASN A 163 4.60 3.00 18.12
CA ASN A 163 3.98 3.25 16.82
C ASN A 163 4.67 2.43 15.72
N PHE A 164 3.86 1.77 14.88
CA PHE A 164 4.34 0.86 13.84
C PHE A 164 5.33 1.53 12.86
N LEU A 165 5.24 2.83 12.62
CA LEU A 165 6.16 3.55 11.72
C LEU A 165 7.61 3.51 12.23
N TYR A 166 7.82 3.62 13.55
CA TYR A 166 9.16 3.49 14.13
C TYR A 166 9.69 2.07 13.99
N ILE A 167 8.83 1.08 14.19
CA ILE A 167 9.18 -0.34 13.99
C ILE A 167 9.57 -0.59 12.54
N LEU A 168 8.77 -0.13 11.58
CA LEU A 168 9.07 -0.25 10.14
C LEU A 168 10.38 0.45 9.76
N SER A 169 10.67 1.60 10.38
CA SER A 169 11.91 2.35 10.17
C SER A 169 13.15 1.57 10.60
N VAL A 170 13.06 0.72 11.62
CA VAL A 170 14.13 -0.18 12.07
C VAL A 170 14.18 -1.46 11.24
N LEU A 171 13.02 -2.01 10.87
CA LEU A 171 12.96 -3.24 10.09
C LEU A 171 13.44 -3.05 8.64
N PHE A 172 13.29 -1.87 8.05
CA PHE A 172 13.81 -1.56 6.72
C PHE A 172 15.32 -1.76 6.59
N PRO A 173 16.18 -1.08 7.38
CA PRO A 173 17.62 -1.31 7.33
C PRO A 173 17.99 -2.73 7.78
N ALA A 174 17.25 -3.34 8.71
CA ALA A 174 17.48 -4.74 9.09
C ALA A 174 17.28 -5.69 7.89
N CYS A 175 16.23 -5.49 7.08
CA CYS A 175 16.01 -6.26 5.84
C CYS A 175 17.16 -6.07 4.85
N VAL A 176 17.61 -4.82 4.64
CA VAL A 176 18.75 -4.52 3.76
C VAL A 176 20.01 -5.22 4.25
N ILE A 177 20.31 -5.17 5.56
CA ILE A 177 21.46 -5.83 6.16
C ILE A 177 21.38 -7.35 5.94
N VAL A 178 20.24 -7.98 6.23
CA VAL A 178 20.03 -9.41 6.00
C VAL A 178 20.30 -9.77 4.54
N MET A 179 19.76 -9.00 3.59
CA MET A 179 19.98 -9.27 2.16
C MET A 179 21.45 -9.10 1.75
N LEU A 180 22.14 -8.07 2.24
CA LEU A 180 23.55 -7.84 1.95
C LEU A 180 24.47 -8.89 2.60
N VAL A 181 24.15 -9.34 3.82
CA VAL A 181 24.86 -10.44 4.49
C VAL A 181 24.72 -11.72 3.68
N ILE A 182 23.51 -12.07 3.24
CA ILE A 182 23.29 -13.23 2.36
C ILE A 182 24.04 -13.05 1.03
N GLY A 183 24.02 -11.84 0.45
CA GLY A 183 24.78 -11.53 -0.75
C GLY A 183 26.29 -11.66 -0.60
N LYS A 184 26.84 -11.44 0.60
CA LYS A 184 28.26 -11.67 0.90
C LYS A 184 28.58 -13.14 1.16
N LEU A 185 27.70 -13.88 1.85
CA LEU A 185 27.91 -15.28 2.21
C LEU A 185 27.65 -16.24 1.06
N LYS A 186 26.68 -15.93 0.21
CA LYS A 186 26.27 -16.72 -0.96
C LYS A 186 26.03 -15.79 -2.16
N PRO A 187 27.07 -15.13 -2.68
CA PRO A 187 26.93 -14.30 -3.86
C PRO A 187 26.46 -15.13 -5.05
N ARG A 188 25.77 -14.50 -6.00
CA ARG A 188 25.48 -15.11 -7.29
C ARG A 188 26.78 -15.46 -8.01
N GLU A 189 26.79 -16.59 -8.71
CA GLU A 189 27.92 -17.02 -9.55
C GLU A 189 28.12 -16.07 -10.74
N THR A 190 27.02 -15.56 -11.29
CA THR A 190 27.02 -14.55 -12.35
C THR A 190 26.29 -13.29 -11.91
N ASP A 191 26.87 -12.15 -12.28
CA ASP A 191 26.25 -10.84 -12.07
C ASP A 191 24.89 -10.78 -12.76
N PHE A 192 23.91 -10.18 -12.09
CA PHE A 192 22.60 -9.95 -12.69
C PHE A 192 22.71 -8.96 -13.86
N GLU A 193 22.34 -9.44 -15.05
CA GLU A 193 22.17 -8.61 -16.24
C GLU A 193 20.70 -8.25 -16.40
N LEU A 194 20.44 -6.94 -16.42
CA LEU A 194 19.09 -6.41 -16.60
C LEU A 194 18.77 -6.47 -18.10
N PHE A 195 17.89 -7.38 -18.48
CA PHE A 195 17.46 -7.52 -19.87
C PHE A 195 16.57 -6.34 -20.25
N ASP A 196 17.07 -5.47 -21.15
CA ASP A 196 16.28 -4.41 -21.75
C ASP A 196 15.59 -4.93 -23.02
N ALA A 197 14.27 -5.05 -22.98
CA ALA A 197 13.47 -5.48 -24.11
C ALA A 197 13.33 -4.39 -25.19
N ASN A 198 13.82 -3.16 -24.96
CA ASN A 198 13.70 -1.98 -25.83
C ASN A 198 12.25 -1.71 -26.32
N LYS A 199 11.24 -2.16 -25.56
CA LYS A 199 9.82 -2.02 -25.93
C LYS A 199 9.24 -0.65 -25.56
N VAL A 200 9.93 0.12 -24.73
CA VAL A 200 9.47 1.40 -24.20
C VAL A 200 10.62 2.40 -24.26
N ASP A 201 10.36 3.59 -24.81
CA ASP A 201 11.33 4.68 -24.81
C ASP A 201 11.55 5.17 -23.37
N LEU A 202 12.77 5.01 -22.88
CA LEU A 202 13.19 5.46 -21.54
C LEU A 202 13.66 6.92 -21.53
N LYS A 203 13.62 7.63 -22.66
CA LYS A 203 14.03 9.04 -22.75
C LYS A 203 13.17 9.88 -21.79
N PRO A 204 13.78 10.55 -20.80
CA PRO A 204 13.04 11.39 -19.88
C PRO A 204 12.33 12.53 -20.62
N TRP A 205 11.11 12.86 -20.18
CA TRP A 205 10.37 14.00 -20.69
C TRP A 205 11.19 15.29 -20.54
N LYS A 206 11.17 16.16 -21.56
CA LYS A 206 11.99 17.39 -21.65
C LYS A 206 11.92 18.26 -20.39
N TYR A 207 10.74 18.38 -19.78
CA TYR A 207 10.52 19.23 -18.61
C TYR A 207 10.56 18.48 -17.28
N ALA A 208 10.93 17.19 -17.27
CA ALA A 208 10.94 16.37 -16.06
C ALA A 208 11.74 17.02 -14.94
N LYS A 209 12.96 17.49 -15.21
CA LYS A 209 13.82 18.15 -14.21
C LYS A 209 13.21 19.44 -13.66
N VAL A 210 12.71 20.30 -14.54
CA VAL A 210 12.11 21.59 -14.14
C VAL A 210 10.87 21.34 -13.28
N PHE A 211 10.02 20.41 -13.69
CA PHE A 211 8.82 20.04 -12.95
C PHE A 211 9.16 19.38 -11.60
N SER A 212 10.18 18.53 -11.53
CA SER A 212 10.66 17.96 -10.26
C SER A 212 11.12 19.05 -9.28
N ILE A 213 11.89 20.04 -9.75
CA ILE A 213 12.34 21.16 -8.90
C ILE A 213 11.12 21.96 -8.40
N PHE A 214 10.18 22.29 -9.29
CA PHE A 214 8.95 22.98 -8.92
C PHE A 214 8.17 22.20 -7.85
N LEU A 215 8.00 20.89 -8.01
CA LEU A 215 7.32 20.04 -7.03
C LEU A 215 8.02 20.03 -5.67
N ILE A 216 9.36 19.97 -5.65
CA ILE A 216 10.15 20.02 -4.41
C ILE A 216 9.95 21.36 -3.70
N ILE A 217 10.04 22.47 -4.44
CA ILE A 217 9.84 23.82 -3.88
C ILE A 217 8.41 23.97 -3.36
N PHE A 218 7.41 23.52 -4.12
CA PHE A 218 6.01 23.54 -3.71
C PHE A 218 5.78 22.73 -2.43
N MET A 219 6.35 21.53 -2.35
CA MET A 219 6.28 20.68 -1.17
C MET A 219 6.92 21.37 0.05
N LEU A 220 8.15 21.85 -0.08
CA LEU A 220 8.85 22.56 1.00
C LEU A 220 8.09 23.82 1.44
N GLY A 221 7.56 24.58 0.48
CA GLY A 221 6.74 25.76 0.73
C GLY A 221 5.47 25.41 1.51
N ALA A 222 4.78 24.32 1.15
CA ALA A 222 3.62 23.84 1.90
C ALA A 222 3.99 23.44 3.33
N TYR A 223 5.09 22.70 3.53
CA TYR A 223 5.57 22.34 4.87
C TYR A 223 5.90 23.58 5.72
N VAL A 224 6.61 24.56 5.16
CA VAL A 224 6.94 25.81 5.87
C VAL A 224 5.67 26.58 6.21
N LEU A 225 4.75 26.72 5.26
CA LEU A 225 3.49 27.45 5.45
C LEU A 225 2.61 26.84 6.55
N PHE A 226 2.61 25.52 6.71
CA PHE A 226 1.86 24.82 7.78
C PHE A 226 2.73 24.45 9.00
N SER A 227 3.98 24.89 9.05
CA SER A 227 4.85 24.71 10.23
C SER A 227 4.60 25.81 11.26
N SER A 228 5.23 25.67 12.44
CA SER A 228 5.26 26.69 13.50
C SER A 228 5.92 28.02 13.09
N VAL A 229 6.52 28.09 11.90
CA VAL A 229 7.06 29.33 11.32
C VAL A 229 6.03 30.05 10.44
N GLY A 230 4.99 29.33 9.98
CA GLY A 230 3.97 29.83 9.06
C GLY A 230 2.63 30.09 9.74
N LEU A 231 1.54 29.69 9.08
CA LEU A 231 0.16 29.93 9.50
C LEU A 231 -0.24 29.15 10.76
N ALA A 232 0.46 28.05 11.10
CA ALA A 232 0.17 27.29 12.30
C ALA A 232 0.71 27.96 13.59
N ALA A 233 1.36 29.11 13.47
CA ALA A 233 1.81 29.94 14.59
C ALA A 233 0.74 30.93 15.10
N GLN A 234 -0.38 31.09 14.37
CA GLN A 234 -1.50 32.00 14.70
C GLN A 234 -2.75 31.19 15.07
#